data_AF-A0A532EVH6-F1
#
_entry.id   AF-A0A532EVH6-F1
#
_cell.length_a   1.000
_cell.length_b   1.000
_cell.length_c   1.000
_cell.angle_alpha   90.00
_cell.angle_beta   90.00
_cell.angle_gamma   90.00
#
_symmetry.space_group_name_H-M   'P 1'
#
loop_
_entity.id
_entity.type
_entity.pdbx_description
1 polymer ?
#
loop_
_entity_poly.entity_id
_entity_poly.type
_entity_poly.pdbx_seq_one_letter_code
_entity_poly.pdbx_strand_id
1 'polypeptide(L)' 'MGKLHVLSGRDACYILEQQGFQIVRQRGSHILVQRRIEPGTVPIPDHAELKIGML' A
#
# COMPACT_ATOMS: atom_id res chain seq x y z
N MET A 1 -16.21 4.56 -17.94
CA MET A 1 -14.81 4.95 -17.64
C MET A 1 -14.65 4.95 -16.13
N GLY A 2 -14.06 3.88 -15.59
CA GLY A 2 -13.88 3.72 -14.15
C GLY A 2 -12.97 4.84 -13.63
N LYS A 3 -13.53 5.76 -12.84
CA LYS A 3 -12.74 6.75 -12.11
C LYS A 3 -11.74 5.94 -11.29
N LEU A 4 -10.44 6.14 -11.51
CA LEU A 4 -9.46 5.59 -10.59
C LEU A 4 -9.72 6.33 -9.28
N HIS A 5 -10.33 5.65 -8.31
CA HIS A 5 -10.55 6.24 -7.00
C HIS A 5 -9.17 6.65 -6.48
N VAL A 6 -9.06 7.90 -6.04
CA VAL A 6 -7.87 8.39 -5.36
C VAL A 6 -7.68 7.48 -4.14
N LEU A 7 -6.78 6.51 -4.25
CA LEU A 7 -6.45 5.59 -3.17
C LEU A 7 -5.46 6.31 -2.27
N SER A 8 -5.78 6.42 -0.98
CA SER A 8 -4.77 6.81 -0.01
C SER A 8 -3.81 5.64 0.24
N GLY A 9 -2.63 5.93 0.79
CA GLY A 9 -1.70 4.87 1.23
C GLY A 9 -2.34 3.87 2.20
N ARG A 10 -3.29 4.33 3.01
CA ARG A 10 -4.04 3.49 3.96
C ARG A 10 -5.06 2.60 3.28
N ASP A 11 -5.76 3.10 2.27
CA ASP A 11 -6.68 2.28 1.49
C ASP A 11 -5.92 1.16 0.76
N ALA A 12 -4.74 1.48 0.22
CA ALA A 12 -3.84 0.48 -0.37
C ALA A 12 -3.40 -0.57 0.67
N CYS A 13 -3.04 -0.15 1.89
CA CYS A 13 -2.72 -1.09 2.97
C CYS A 13 -3.90 -2.01 3.31
N TYR A 14 -5.11 -1.46 3.43
CA TYR A 14 -6.32 -2.22 3.75
C TYR A 14 -6.65 -3.28 2.67
N ILE A 15 -6.48 -2.93 1.40
CA ILE A 15 -6.67 -3.88 0.29
C ILE A 15 -5.59 -4.97 0.34
N LEU A 16 -4.34 -4.60 0.59
CA LEU A 16 -3.24 -5.55 0.64
C LEU A 16 -3.35 -6.49 1.86
N GLU A 17 -3.83 -6.01 3.00
CA GLU A 17 -4.13 -6.87 4.15
C GLU A 17 -5.14 -7.97 3.80
N GLN A 18 -6.18 -7.66 3.03
CA GLN A 18 -7.15 -8.66 2.54
C GLN A 18 -6.51 -9.68 1.57
N GLN A 19 -5.44 -9.30 0.88
CA GLN A 19 -4.68 -10.18 -0.02
C GLN A 19 -3.57 -10.97 0.71
N GLY A 20 -3.52 -10.91 2.05
CA GLY A 20 -2.56 -11.65 2.87
C GLY A 20 -1.21 -10.93 3.06
N PHE A 21 -1.17 -9.62 2.83
CA PHE A 21 -0.07 -8.77 3.26
C PHE A 21 -0.24 -8.37 4.73
N GLN A 22 0.86 -7.99 5.36
CA GLN A 22 0.89 -7.43 6.70
C GLN A 22 1.82 -6.24 6.72
N ILE A 23 1.46 -5.20 7.47
CA ILE A 23 2.37 -4.09 7.73
C ILE A 23 3.50 -4.60 8.63
N VAL A 24 4.74 -4.53 8.14
CA VAL A 24 5.93 -4.98 8.88
C VAL A 24 6.69 -3.82 9.51
N ARG A 25 6.59 -2.61 8.95
CA ARG A 25 7.26 -1.43 9.48
C ARG A 25 6.63 -0.16 8.95
N GLN A 26 6.66 0.91 9.74
CA GLN A 26 6.38 2.26 9.25
C GLN A 26 7.53 3.19 9.61
N ARG A 27 7.97 4.03 8.66
CA ARG A 27 8.98 5.06 8.89
C ARG A 27 8.51 6.36 8.25
N GLY A 28 8.07 7.30 9.10
CA GLY A 28 7.42 8.52 8.62
C GLY A 28 6.18 8.18 7.80
N SER A 29 6.07 8.78 6.61
CA SER A 29 4.98 8.50 5.67
C SER A 29 5.21 7.25 4.82
N HIS A 30 6.18 6.38 5.11
CA HIS A 30 6.37 5.15 4.34
C HIS A 30 5.99 3.93 5.17
N ILE A 31 5.04 3.14 4.67
CA ILE A 31 4.57 1.89 5.26
C ILE A 31 5.17 0.75 4.44
N LEU A 32 5.92 -0.13 5.08
CA LEU A 32 6.39 -1.38 4.48
C LEU A 32 5.36 -2.46 4.76
N VAL A 33 4.79 -3.04 3.71
CA VAL A 33 3.98 -4.25 3.80
C VAL A 33 4.73 -5.44 3.22
N GLN A 34 4.49 -6.62 3.78
CA GLN A 34 5.09 -7.86 3.32
C GLN A 34 4.02 -8.94 3.23
N ARG A 35 4.10 -9.80 2.20
CA ARG A 35 3.20 -10.96 2.09
C ARG A 35 3.59 -12.02 3.11
N ARG A 36 2.62 -12.66 3.75
CA ARG A 36 2.90 -13.68 4.79
C ARG A 36 3.56 -14.95 4.27
N ILE A 37 3.31 -15.28 3.00
CA ILE A 37 3.67 -16.56 2.37
C ILE A 37 4.79 -16.43 1.34
N GLU A 38 5.15 -15.21 0.93
CA GLU A 38 6.19 -14.98 -0.08
C GLU A 38 7.14 -13.86 0.37
N PRO A 39 8.46 -14.02 0.16
CA PRO A 39 9.42 -12.97 0.44
C PRO A 39 9.25 -11.81 -0.56
N GLY A 40 8.76 -10.67 -0.08
CA GLY A 40 8.65 -9.44 -0.86
C GLY A 40 8.12 -8.30 -0.01
N THR A 41 8.91 -7.23 0.11
CA THR A 41 8.52 -6.02 0.87
C THR A 41 8.10 -4.94 -0.12
N VAL A 42 6.88 -4.44 0.02
CA VAL A 42 6.32 -3.37 -0.81
C VAL A 42 6.25 -2.09 0.02
N PRO A 43 6.97 -1.02 -0.35
CA PRO A 43 6.84 0.29 0.27
C PRO A 43 5.60 1.01 -0.27
N ILE A 44 4.73 1.46 0.64
CA ILE A 44 3.51 2.21 0.38
C ILE A 44 3.66 3.58 1.02
N PRO A 45 3.59 4.68 0.26
CA PRO A 45 3.57 6.01 0.85
C PRO A 45 2.18 6.32 1.45
N ASP A 46 2.14 6.59 2.75
CA ASP A 46 1.02 7.13 3.55
C ASP A 46 0.77 8.60 3.21
N HIS A 47 0.29 8.83 1.99
CA HIS A 47 -0.21 10.12 1.52
C HIS A 47 -1.72 10.01 1.24
N ALA A 48 -2.41 11.14 1.34
CA ALA A 48 -3.86 11.22 1.12
C ALA A 48 -4.26 10.90 -0.34
N GLU A 49 -3.32 10.98 -1.27
CA GLU A 49 -3.51 10.67 -2.68
C GLU A 49 -2.25 9.97 -3.22
N LEU A 50 -2.39 8.70 -3.60
CA LEU A 50 -1.41 8.00 -4.43
C LEU A 50 -1.58 8.52 -5.87
N LYS A 51 -0.61 9.31 -6.34
CA LYS A 51 -0.62 9.77 -7.74
C LYS A 51 -0.45 8.60 -8.69
N ILE A 52 -1.27 8.57 -9.73
CA ILE A 52 -1.14 7.66 -10.87
C ILE A 52 0.15 8.02 -11.60
N GLY A 53 1.23 7.31 -11.28
CA GLY A 53 2.56 7.59 -11.82
C GLY A 53 3.70 6.79 -11.18
N MET A 54 3.40 5.89 -10.23
CA MET A 54 4.34 4.88 -9.71
C MET A 54 4.07 3.49 -10.32
N LEU A 55 3.78 3.42 -11.62
CA LEU A 55 3.73 2.19 -12.40
C LEU A 55 5.00 2.05 -13.25
#